data_AF-A0A9R0RX48-F1
#
_entry.id   AF-A0A9R0RX48-F1
#
_cell.length_a   1.000
_cell.length_b   1.000
_cell.length_c   1.000
_cell.angle_alpha   90.00
_cell.angle_beta   90.00
_cell.angle_gamma   90.00
#
_symmetry.space_group_name_H-M   'P 1'
#
loop_
_entity.id
_entity.type
_entity.pdbx_description
1 polymer ?
#
loop_
_entity_poly.entity_id
_entity_poly.type
_entity_poly.pdbx_seq_one_letter_code
_entity_poly.pdbx_strand_id
1 'polypeptide(L)'
;MNTNKDVTLGVPRIKEIINAAKKISTPIITAELLSGQDESFGVKVKRCIEKVVLGEVAAAIKIVLKSSQPNLVVKLDMQRIEAQGYEGINADSVQLSIINYPKLKLKSQHVRVIDEAKLRIYPDGTDRSKLQFELHNLKSMLPKVIVKGIPTVERAVVNPVKGRDKTIERYNLLVEGTNLLAVLGAPGVDAMKTKSNHIMEVNQTLGIEAARRSIIDEIQYTFESNNMIIDLRHMMLLADLMTYKGEVLGITRYGIAKMKSSVLMLASFEKTSEHLFNASYAGREDQIDGVSECIIMGIPMQLGTGILKVRQRLESLPEFKYQPAPIMSS
;
A
#
# COMPACT_ATOMS: atom_id res chain seq x y z
N MET A 1 -24.44 3.01 -17.87
CA MET A 1 -23.65 4.04 -17.15
C MET A 1 -22.23 3.52 -17.01
N ASN A 2 -21.34 3.99 -17.89
CA ASN A 2 -19.91 3.66 -17.81
C ASN A 2 -19.32 4.31 -16.56
N THR A 3 -19.24 3.58 -15.47
CA THR A 3 -18.28 3.90 -14.42
C THR A 3 -16.92 3.50 -14.98
N ASN A 4 -16.22 4.44 -15.62
CA ASN A 4 -14.81 4.27 -15.97
C ASN A 4 -14.06 3.95 -14.67
N LYS A 5 -13.85 2.66 -14.45
CA LYS A 5 -12.90 2.13 -13.49
C LYS A 5 -11.56 2.37 -14.16
N ASP A 6 -10.94 3.51 -13.91
CA ASP A 6 -9.59 3.83 -14.38
C ASP A 6 -8.57 3.00 -13.58
N VAL A 7 -8.70 1.68 -13.62
CA VAL A 7 -7.80 0.74 -12.94
C VAL A 7 -6.60 0.54 -13.86
N THR A 8 -5.40 0.69 -13.30
CA THR A 8 -4.18 0.31 -14.02
C THR A 8 -4.21 -1.19 -14.29
N LEU A 9 -4.34 -1.58 -15.56
CA LEU A 9 -4.34 -2.97 -16.02
C LEU A 9 -3.14 -3.24 -16.95
N GLY A 10 -2.84 -4.51 -17.16
CA GLY A 10 -1.78 -4.99 -18.05
C GLY A 10 -0.36 -4.78 -17.53
N VAL A 11 0.58 -4.50 -18.45
CA VAL A 11 2.02 -4.43 -18.14
C VAL A 11 2.37 -3.43 -17.04
N PRO A 12 1.79 -2.21 -16.99
CA PRO A 12 2.05 -1.28 -15.89
C PRO A 12 1.72 -1.87 -14.51
N ARG A 13 0.61 -2.61 -14.42
CA ARG A 13 0.18 -3.25 -13.17
C ARG A 13 1.11 -4.38 -12.75
N ILE A 14 1.48 -5.25 -13.70
CA ILE A 14 2.48 -6.30 -13.45
C ILE A 14 3.80 -5.69 -12.98
N LYS A 15 4.23 -4.56 -13.57
CA LYS A 15 5.43 -3.84 -13.15
C LYS A 15 5.32 -3.30 -11.72
N GLU A 16 4.17 -2.77 -11.31
CA GLU A 16 3.94 -2.33 -9.93
C GLU A 16 4.04 -3.50 -8.94
N ILE A 17 3.44 -4.65 -9.27
CA ILE A 17 3.43 -5.86 -8.44
C ILE A 17 4.84 -6.43 -8.31
N ILE A 18 5.51 -6.71 -9.42
CA ILE A 18 6.85 -7.32 -9.46
C ILE A 18 7.89 -6.44 -8.75
N ASN A 19 7.79 -5.12 -8.88
CA ASN A 19 8.71 -4.20 -8.20
C ASN A 19 8.39 -3.98 -6.73
N ALA A 20 7.31 -4.57 -6.20
CA ALA A 20 6.81 -4.33 -4.84
C ALA A 20 6.73 -2.83 -4.53
N ALA A 21 6.08 -2.07 -5.41
CA ALA A 21 6.03 -0.62 -5.32
C ALA A 21 5.37 -0.17 -4.00
N LYS A 22 6.03 0.74 -3.27
CA LYS A 22 5.49 1.30 -2.01
C LYS A 22 4.30 2.24 -2.22
N LYS A 23 4.17 2.80 -3.42
CA LYS A 23 3.06 3.66 -3.83
C LYS A 23 2.60 3.14 -5.19
N ILE A 24 1.32 2.83 -5.29
CA ILE A 24 0.67 2.41 -6.54
C ILE A 24 -0.23 3.52 -7.05
N SER A 25 -0.50 3.50 -8.35
CA SER A 25 -1.26 4.58 -9.00
C SER A 25 -2.74 4.55 -8.61
N THR A 26 -3.33 3.35 -8.50
CA THR A 26 -4.76 3.17 -8.21
C THR A 26 -4.99 2.14 -7.10
N PRO A 27 -4.84 2.55 -5.81
CA PRO A 27 -5.10 1.67 -4.68
C PRO A 27 -6.60 1.48 -4.47
N ILE A 28 -7.05 0.22 -4.52
CA ILE A 28 -8.45 -0.16 -4.39
C ILE A 28 -8.56 -1.26 -3.34
N ILE A 29 -9.44 -1.01 -2.38
CA ILE A 29 -9.85 -1.96 -1.36
C ILE A 29 -11.27 -2.41 -1.69
N THR A 30 -11.45 -3.72 -1.87
CA THR A 30 -12.76 -4.34 -2.05
C THR A 30 -13.26 -4.79 -0.70
N ALA A 31 -14.12 -3.99 -0.08
CA ALA A 31 -14.72 -4.27 1.21
C ALA A 31 -16.07 -4.98 1.03
N GLU A 32 -16.17 -6.17 1.59
CA GLU A 32 -17.43 -6.92 1.64
C GLU A 32 -18.29 -6.41 2.81
N LEU A 33 -19.61 -6.39 2.64
CA LEU A 33 -20.54 -5.91 3.65
C LEU A 33 -21.11 -7.07 4.47
N LEU A 34 -21.31 -6.88 5.78
CA LEU A 34 -21.93 -7.88 6.65
C LEU A 34 -23.38 -8.19 6.22
N SER A 35 -24.16 -7.14 5.94
CA SER A 35 -25.52 -7.22 5.40
C SER A 35 -25.54 -6.73 3.96
N GLY A 36 -25.04 -7.57 3.05
CA GLY A 36 -24.89 -7.22 1.63
C GLY A 36 -26.16 -7.27 0.78
N GLN A 37 -27.35 -7.53 1.34
CA GLN A 37 -28.60 -7.60 0.56
C GLN A 37 -29.22 -6.22 0.32
N ASP A 38 -28.97 -5.26 1.20
CA ASP A 38 -29.59 -3.94 1.16
C ASP A 38 -28.63 -2.88 0.62
N GLU A 39 -29.07 -2.15 -0.41
CA GLU A 39 -28.29 -1.03 -0.96
C GLU A 39 -28.17 0.13 0.04
N SER A 40 -29.23 0.39 0.82
CA SER A 40 -29.27 1.44 1.84
C SER A 40 -28.21 1.24 2.92
N PHE A 41 -27.96 -0.02 3.31
CA PHE A 41 -26.90 -0.37 4.25
C PHE A 41 -25.52 -0.08 3.65
N GLY A 42 -25.30 -0.45 2.38
CA GLY A 42 -24.07 -0.12 1.65
C GLY A 42 -23.81 1.38 1.56
N VAL A 43 -24.85 2.19 1.34
CA VAL A 43 -24.75 3.66 1.37
C VAL A 43 -24.38 4.15 2.77
N LYS A 44 -24.97 3.60 3.83
CA LYS A 44 -24.64 3.99 5.22
C LYS A 44 -23.18 3.69 5.56
N VAL A 45 -22.68 2.50 5.22
CA VAL A 45 -21.27 2.11 5.43
C VAL A 45 -20.33 2.98 4.58
N LYS A 46 -20.70 3.24 3.32
CA LYS A 46 -19.97 4.16 2.43
C LYS A 46 -19.74 5.51 3.10
N ARG A 47 -20.80 6.13 3.68
CA ARG A 47 -20.72 7.45 4.34
C ARG A 47 -19.83 7.48 5.58
N CYS A 48 -19.59 6.34 6.21
CA CYS A 48 -18.68 6.24 7.34
C CYS A 48 -17.20 6.16 6.92
N ILE A 49 -16.92 5.62 5.72
CA ILE A 49 -15.56 5.35 5.23
C ILE A 49 -15.04 6.51 4.37
N GLU A 50 -15.89 7.07 3.50
CA GLU A 50 -15.57 8.18 2.60
C GLU A 50 -15.11 9.42 3.38
N LYS A 51 -13.99 10.04 2.97
CA LYS A 51 -13.49 11.25 3.61
C LYS A 51 -14.48 12.39 3.38
N VAL A 52 -14.88 13.06 4.45
CA VAL A 52 -15.74 14.24 4.40
C VAL A 52 -14.95 15.42 4.92
N VAL A 53 -14.81 16.45 4.09
CA VAL A 53 -14.09 17.67 4.45
C VAL A 53 -15.07 18.75 4.93
N LEU A 54 -14.60 19.63 5.82
CA LEU A 54 -15.40 20.71 6.37
C LEU A 54 -15.95 21.64 5.29
N GLY A 55 -15.22 21.81 4.18
CA GLY A 55 -15.67 22.60 3.04
C GLY A 55 -16.95 22.09 2.37
N GLU A 56 -17.23 20.79 2.41
CA GLU A 56 -18.44 20.19 1.84
C GLU A 56 -19.66 20.34 2.74
N VAL A 57 -19.41 20.42 4.05
CA VAL A 57 -20.44 20.46 5.10
C VAL A 57 -20.77 21.89 5.55
N ALA A 58 -19.83 22.83 5.40
CA ALA A 58 -20.02 24.21 5.83
C ALA A 58 -20.88 25.00 4.84
N ALA A 59 -21.93 25.66 5.35
CA ALA A 59 -22.70 26.65 4.61
C ALA A 59 -21.87 27.91 4.31
N ALA A 60 -21.07 28.34 5.29
CA ALA A 60 -20.20 29.50 5.13
C ALA A 60 -19.07 29.53 6.16
N ILE A 61 -17.90 29.97 5.73
CA ILE A 61 -16.74 30.28 6.59
C ILE A 61 -16.43 31.78 6.43
N LYS A 62 -16.74 32.57 7.46
CA LYS A 62 -16.63 34.04 7.43
C LYS A 62 -15.66 34.55 8.49
N ILE A 63 -14.84 35.52 8.12
CA ILE A 63 -14.01 36.28 9.07
C ILE A 63 -14.88 37.43 9.58
N VAL A 64 -15.00 37.56 10.90
CA VAL A 64 -15.76 38.61 11.55
C VAL A 64 -14.79 39.45 12.37
N LEU A 65 -14.51 40.66 11.87
CA LEU A 65 -13.66 41.64 12.52
C LEU A 65 -14.54 42.56 13.37
N LYS A 66 -14.70 42.24 14.65
CA LYS A 66 -15.35 43.12 15.63
C LYS A 66 -14.30 43.83 16.49
N SER A 67 -14.65 44.98 17.05
CA SER A 67 -13.79 45.72 17.99
C SER A 67 -13.39 44.88 19.21
N SER A 68 -14.24 43.92 19.58
CA SER A 68 -13.93 42.84 20.53
C SER A 68 -13.48 41.61 19.74
N GLN A 69 -12.21 41.22 19.93
CA GLN A 69 -11.47 40.10 19.35
C GLN A 69 -11.92 39.57 17.97
N PRO A 70 -11.08 39.70 16.93
CA PRO A 70 -11.40 39.18 15.60
C PRO A 70 -11.52 37.64 15.66
N ASN A 71 -12.60 37.11 15.09
CA ASN A 71 -12.87 35.68 15.11
C ASN A 71 -13.31 35.18 13.74
N LEU A 72 -13.20 33.88 13.55
CA LEU A 72 -13.65 33.18 12.37
C LEU A 72 -14.88 32.36 12.73
N VAL A 73 -15.96 32.54 11.97
CA VAL A 73 -17.24 31.88 12.21
C VAL A 73 -17.46 30.83 11.12
N VAL A 74 -17.64 29.58 11.55
CA VAL A 74 -18.04 28.47 10.70
C VAL A 74 -19.52 28.18 10.96
N LYS A 75 -20.34 28.24 9.91
CA LYS A 75 -21.73 27.82 9.94
C LYS A 75 -21.87 26.52 9.17
N LEU A 76 -22.33 25.47 9.83
CA LEU A 76 -22.64 24.17 9.25
C LEU A 76 -24.02 24.20 8.59
N ASP A 77 -24.18 23.43 7.51
CA ASP A 77 -25.46 23.25 6.84
C ASP A 77 -26.12 21.95 7.29
N MET A 78 -26.94 22.03 8.35
CA MET A 78 -27.61 20.85 8.92
C MET A 78 -28.54 20.17 7.90
N GLN A 79 -29.18 20.93 7.02
CA GLN A 79 -30.05 20.36 5.98
C GLN A 79 -29.26 19.52 4.98
N ARG A 80 -28.06 19.97 4.58
CA ARG A 80 -27.18 19.17 3.72
C ARG A 80 -26.64 17.93 4.43
N ILE A 81 -26.31 18.03 5.72
CA ILE A 81 -25.81 16.90 6.52
C ILE A 81 -26.88 15.80 6.60
N GLU A 82 -28.11 16.18 6.93
CA GLU A 82 -29.26 15.27 7.02
C GLU A 82 -29.62 14.69 5.65
N ALA A 83 -29.68 15.52 4.61
CA ALA A 83 -29.99 15.07 3.25
C ALA A 83 -28.94 14.10 2.68
N GLN A 84 -27.67 14.23 3.08
CA GLN A 84 -26.60 13.31 2.65
C GLN A 84 -26.48 12.07 3.56
N GLY A 85 -27.21 12.02 4.68
CA GLY A 85 -27.22 10.90 5.61
C GLY A 85 -25.98 10.78 6.49
N TYR A 86 -25.27 11.88 6.74
CA TYR A 86 -24.11 11.86 7.65
C TYR A 86 -24.57 11.91 9.11
N GLU A 87 -24.78 10.74 9.72
CA GLU A 87 -25.11 10.65 11.15
C GLU A 87 -23.92 11.09 12.03
N GLY A 88 -24.15 11.93 13.04
CA GLY A 88 -23.16 12.27 14.07
C GLY A 88 -22.19 13.43 13.74
N ILE A 89 -22.44 14.21 12.69
CA ILE A 89 -21.70 15.45 12.43
C ILE A 89 -22.40 16.60 13.16
N ASN A 90 -21.86 16.99 14.31
CA ASN A 90 -22.32 18.11 15.12
C ASN A 90 -21.19 19.13 15.26
N ALA A 91 -21.51 20.34 15.72
CA ALA A 91 -20.46 21.34 16.03
C ALA A 91 -19.38 20.78 16.97
N ASP A 92 -19.74 19.96 17.96
CA ASP A 92 -18.78 19.35 18.89
C ASP A 92 -17.83 18.36 18.20
N SER A 93 -18.34 17.51 17.30
CA SER A 93 -17.48 16.58 16.56
C SER A 93 -16.57 17.29 15.56
N VAL A 94 -17.07 18.37 14.94
CA VAL A 94 -16.26 19.27 14.10
C VAL A 94 -15.19 19.98 14.94
N GLN A 95 -15.51 20.44 16.15
CA GLN A 95 -14.53 21.05 17.07
C GLN A 95 -13.38 20.08 17.38
N LEU A 96 -13.69 18.84 17.75
CA LEU A 96 -12.68 17.81 17.99
C LEU A 96 -11.82 17.55 16.75
N SER A 97 -12.46 17.49 15.57
CA SER A 97 -11.77 17.28 14.29
C SER A 97 -10.80 18.42 13.95
N ILE A 98 -11.16 19.66 14.26
CA ILE A 98 -10.30 20.84 14.07
C ILE A 98 -9.11 20.81 15.02
N ILE A 99 -9.33 20.46 16.29
CA ILE A 99 -8.26 20.38 17.32
C ILE A 99 -7.26 19.28 16.96
N ASN A 100 -7.75 18.11 16.54
CA ASN A 100 -6.91 16.97 16.16
C ASN A 100 -6.16 17.19 14.84
N TYR A 101 -6.46 18.25 14.08
CA TYR A 101 -5.81 18.50 12.80
C TYR A 101 -4.39 19.06 13.01
N PRO A 102 -3.33 18.30 12.68
CA PRO A 102 -1.96 18.60 13.09
C PRO A 102 -1.40 19.90 12.50
N LYS A 103 -1.95 20.36 11.36
CA LYS A 103 -1.48 21.57 10.67
C LYS A 103 -2.06 22.87 11.26
N LEU A 104 -3.17 22.79 12.00
CA LEU A 104 -3.84 23.97 12.56
C LEU A 104 -3.25 24.38 13.92
N LYS A 105 -2.63 23.44 14.67
CA LYS A 105 -2.00 23.67 15.99
C LYS A 105 -2.88 24.46 16.98
N LEU A 106 -4.21 24.40 16.82
CA LEU A 106 -5.16 25.11 17.68
C LEU A 106 -5.38 24.31 18.97
N LYS A 107 -5.52 25.01 20.10
CA LYS A 107 -5.92 24.42 21.38
C LYS A 107 -7.43 24.50 21.58
N SER A 108 -7.97 23.70 22.49
CA SER A 108 -9.41 23.70 22.82
C SER A 108 -9.94 25.06 23.27
N GLN A 109 -9.07 25.93 23.80
CA GLN A 109 -9.42 27.29 24.21
C GLN A 109 -9.76 28.22 23.04
N HIS A 110 -9.26 27.89 21.83
CA HIS A 110 -9.36 28.70 20.63
C HIS A 110 -10.60 28.38 19.80
N VAL A 111 -11.25 27.23 20.01
CA VAL A 111 -12.49 26.87 19.32
C VAL A 111 -13.63 26.86 20.32
N ARG A 112 -14.61 27.75 20.16
CA ARG A 112 -15.82 27.80 20.98
C ARG A 112 -17.04 27.42 20.14
N VAL A 113 -17.78 26.42 20.60
CA VAL A 113 -19.10 26.08 20.09
C VAL A 113 -20.10 27.11 20.62
N ILE A 114 -20.90 27.70 19.74
CA ILE A 114 -22.00 28.58 20.14
C ILE A 114 -23.31 27.81 20.13
N ASP A 115 -23.49 27.02 19.07
CA ASP A 115 -24.75 26.39 18.69
C ASP A 115 -24.44 25.10 17.93
N GLU A 116 -25.42 24.21 17.79
CA GLU A 116 -25.26 22.89 17.13
C GLU A 116 -24.72 23.01 15.70
N ALA A 117 -25.02 24.11 15.02
CA ALA A 117 -24.59 24.41 13.67
C ALA A 117 -23.51 25.51 13.57
N LYS A 118 -23.01 26.05 14.69
CA LYS A 118 -22.18 27.26 14.66
C LYS A 118 -20.99 27.25 15.61
N LEU A 119 -19.81 27.49 15.02
CA LEU A 119 -18.52 27.49 15.69
C LEU A 119 -17.82 28.84 15.54
N ARG A 120 -17.12 29.27 16.58
CA ARG A 120 -16.18 30.41 16.56
C ARG A 120 -14.76 29.91 16.81
N ILE A 121 -13.85 30.34 15.96
CA ILE A 121 -12.43 30.05 16.06
C ILE A 121 -11.70 31.37 16.29
N TYR A 122 -10.87 31.40 17.33
CA TYR A 122 -10.04 32.52 17.73
C TYR A 122 -8.58 32.20 17.38
N PRO A 123 -7.84 33.09 16.73
CA PRO A 123 -6.42 32.87 16.45
C PRO A 123 -5.57 33.09 17.71
N ASP A 124 -4.44 32.38 17.81
CA ASP A 124 -3.46 32.49 18.90
C ASP A 124 -2.66 33.81 18.86
N GLY A 125 -2.58 34.46 17.69
CA GLY A 125 -1.71 35.60 17.43
C GLY A 125 -2.03 36.83 18.28
N THR A 126 -1.04 37.30 19.04
CA THR A 126 -1.10 38.53 19.85
C THR A 126 -0.85 39.80 19.01
N ASP A 127 -0.21 39.66 17.84
CA ASP A 127 0.19 40.77 16.96
C ASP A 127 -0.93 41.21 16.01
N ARG A 128 -1.48 42.40 16.23
CA ARG A 128 -2.65 42.96 15.50
C ARG A 128 -2.48 43.05 13.97
N SER A 129 -1.26 43.22 13.47
CA SER A 129 -0.93 43.29 12.03
C SER A 129 -0.72 41.91 11.38
N LYS A 130 -0.23 40.90 12.11
CA LYS A 130 -0.11 39.51 11.62
C LYS A 130 -1.42 38.73 11.74
N LEU A 131 -2.30 39.16 12.65
CA LEU A 131 -3.57 38.53 12.94
C LEU A 131 -4.48 38.40 11.71
N GLN A 132 -4.49 39.41 10.83
CA GLN A 132 -5.27 39.36 9.59
C GLN A 132 -4.75 38.30 8.61
N PHE A 133 -3.42 38.14 8.52
CA PHE A 133 -2.80 37.12 7.70
C PHE A 133 -3.08 35.71 8.25
N GLU A 134 -2.98 35.53 9.56
CA GLU A 134 -3.31 34.27 10.23
C GLU A 134 -4.78 33.88 10.01
N LEU A 135 -5.71 34.82 10.15
CA LEU A 135 -7.14 34.57 9.88
C LEU A 135 -7.40 34.16 8.43
N HIS A 136 -6.71 34.79 7.47
CA HIS A 136 -6.83 34.41 6.07
C HIS A 136 -6.22 33.03 5.78
N ASN A 137 -5.10 32.70 6.43
CA ASN A 137 -4.48 31.38 6.35
C ASN A 137 -5.39 30.31 6.94
N LEU A 138 -5.93 30.55 8.15
CA LEU A 138 -6.92 29.67 8.78
C LEU A 138 -8.14 29.49 7.88
N LYS A 139 -8.68 30.56 7.29
CA LYS A 139 -9.79 30.47 6.33
C LYS A 139 -9.47 29.58 5.12
N SER A 140 -8.22 29.58 4.63
CA SER A 140 -7.79 28.72 3.51
C SER A 140 -7.63 27.24 3.92
N MET A 141 -7.24 27.00 5.18
CA MET A 141 -6.95 25.66 5.70
C MET A 141 -8.18 24.95 6.27
N LEU A 142 -9.12 25.69 6.86
CA LEU A 142 -10.32 25.13 7.49
C LEU A 142 -11.18 24.28 6.54
N PRO A 143 -11.42 24.66 5.27
CA PRO A 143 -12.17 23.81 4.34
C PRO A 143 -11.53 22.42 4.12
N LYS A 144 -10.22 22.28 4.34
CA LYS A 144 -9.45 21.04 4.13
C LYS A 144 -9.42 20.13 5.36
N VAL A 145 -10.00 20.57 6.48
CA VAL A 145 -10.09 19.76 7.71
C VAL A 145 -11.05 18.61 7.45
N ILE A 146 -10.65 17.42 7.84
CA ILE A 146 -11.45 16.20 7.70
C ILE A 146 -12.32 16.10 8.94
N VAL A 147 -13.64 16.04 8.74
CA VAL A 147 -14.64 16.03 9.82
C VAL A 147 -15.07 14.60 10.14
N LYS A 148 -15.14 13.74 9.12
CA LYS A 148 -15.52 12.33 9.26
C LYS A 148 -14.86 11.50 8.16
N GLY A 149 -14.73 10.20 8.39
CA GLY A 149 -14.18 9.25 7.42
C GLY A 149 -12.68 9.00 7.60
N ILE A 150 -12.15 8.16 6.72
CA ILE A 150 -10.74 7.76 6.74
C ILE A 150 -9.94 8.75 5.87
N PRO A 151 -8.91 9.42 6.40
CA PRO A 151 -8.20 10.48 5.67
C PRO A 151 -7.57 10.08 4.33
N THR A 152 -7.17 8.81 4.23
CA THR A 152 -6.48 8.22 3.07
C THR A 152 -7.43 7.70 2.00
N VAL A 153 -8.74 7.63 2.29
CA VAL A 153 -9.77 7.18 1.34
C VAL A 153 -10.28 8.38 0.57
N GLU A 154 -10.18 8.35 -0.76
CA GLU A 154 -10.63 9.45 -1.60
C GLU A 154 -12.10 9.35 -1.95
N ARG A 155 -12.53 8.15 -2.34
CA ARG A 155 -13.88 7.90 -2.84
C ARG A 155 -14.27 6.46 -2.54
N ALA A 156 -15.56 6.25 -2.27
CA ALA A 156 -16.10 4.90 -2.14
C ALA A 156 -17.35 4.74 -3.03
N VAL A 157 -17.46 3.58 -3.68
CA VAL A 157 -18.55 3.26 -4.62
C VAL A 157 -19.18 1.94 -4.22
N VAL A 158 -20.50 1.95 -4.05
CA VAL A 158 -21.29 0.72 -3.83
C VAL A 158 -21.41 0.03 -5.18
N ASN A 159 -20.96 -1.21 -5.26
CA ASN A 159 -20.92 -2.00 -6.47
C ASN A 159 -21.85 -3.23 -6.30
N PRO A 160 -22.87 -3.40 -7.16
CA PRO A 160 -23.72 -4.58 -7.13
C PRO A 160 -22.97 -5.77 -7.72
N VAL A 161 -22.76 -6.81 -6.91
CA VAL A 161 -22.21 -8.09 -7.34
C VAL A 161 -23.34 -8.93 -7.92
N LYS A 162 -23.27 -9.19 -9.23
CA LYS A 162 -24.23 -10.03 -9.93
C LYS A 162 -23.80 -11.48 -9.85
N GLY A 163 -24.73 -12.35 -9.48
CA GLY A 163 -24.54 -13.80 -9.55
C GLY A 163 -24.46 -14.31 -10.98
N ARG A 164 -24.25 -15.63 -11.13
CA ARG A 164 -24.22 -16.31 -12.44
C ARG A 164 -25.52 -16.14 -13.24
N ASP A 165 -26.64 -15.93 -12.54
CA ASP A 165 -27.97 -15.73 -13.12
C ASP A 165 -28.34 -14.26 -13.37
N LYS A 166 -27.36 -13.34 -13.35
CA LYS A 166 -27.54 -11.87 -13.51
C LYS A 166 -28.44 -11.19 -12.46
N THR A 167 -28.93 -11.92 -11.47
CA THR A 167 -29.59 -11.36 -10.27
C THR A 167 -28.55 -10.69 -9.38
N ILE A 168 -28.93 -9.58 -8.73
CA ILE A 168 -28.08 -8.91 -7.73
C ILE A 168 -28.13 -9.78 -6.48
N GLU A 169 -27.03 -10.46 -6.17
CA GLU A 169 -26.96 -11.33 -4.99
C GLU A 169 -26.52 -10.55 -3.76
N ARG A 170 -25.52 -9.67 -3.93
CA ARG A 170 -24.92 -8.88 -2.85
C ARG A 170 -24.35 -7.55 -3.35
N TYR A 171 -24.24 -6.59 -2.46
CA TYR A 171 -23.52 -5.33 -2.66
C TYR A 171 -22.17 -5.40 -1.95
N ASN A 172 -21.11 -5.00 -2.66
CA ASN A 172 -19.80 -4.77 -2.07
C ASN A 172 -19.39 -3.30 -2.23
N LEU A 173 -18.43 -2.86 -1.43
CA LEU A 173 -17.93 -1.50 -1.44
C LEU A 173 -16.54 -1.46 -2.05
N LEU A 174 -16.38 -0.73 -3.14
CA LEU A 174 -15.08 -0.44 -3.74
C LEU A 174 -14.59 0.89 -3.18
N VAL A 175 -13.54 0.83 -2.38
CA VAL A 175 -12.93 1.98 -1.72
C VAL A 175 -11.63 2.32 -2.44
N GLU A 176 -11.57 3.51 -3.02
CA GLU A 176 -10.37 4.06 -3.64
C GLU A 176 -9.56 4.80 -2.57
N GLY A 177 -8.38 4.27 -2.27
CA GLY A 177 -7.50 4.83 -1.25
C GLY A 177 -6.63 3.79 -0.58
N THR A 178 -5.87 4.26 0.40
CA THR A 178 -5.01 3.43 1.24
C THR A 178 -5.57 3.41 2.67
N ASN A 179 -4.97 2.61 3.55
CA ASN A 179 -5.36 2.28 4.93
C ASN A 179 -6.41 1.16 5.08
N LEU A 180 -6.02 -0.04 4.64
CA LEU A 180 -6.78 -1.28 4.81
C LEU A 180 -7.18 -1.53 6.27
N LEU A 181 -6.30 -1.25 7.25
CA LEU A 181 -6.58 -1.48 8.67
C LEU A 181 -7.79 -0.68 9.16
N ALA A 182 -7.88 0.59 8.77
CA ALA A 182 -9.02 1.43 9.15
C ALA A 182 -10.32 0.99 8.45
N VAL A 183 -10.24 0.47 7.22
CA VAL A 183 -11.40 -0.08 6.49
C VAL A 183 -11.90 -1.37 7.14
N LEU A 184 -10.98 -2.25 7.58
CA LEU A 184 -11.34 -3.49 8.28
C LEU A 184 -12.03 -3.23 9.63
N GLY A 185 -11.67 -2.15 10.32
CA GLY A 185 -12.29 -1.73 11.58
C GLY A 185 -13.59 -0.94 11.43
N ALA A 186 -14.03 -0.65 10.19
CA ALA A 186 -15.22 0.14 9.96
C ALA A 186 -16.51 -0.67 10.27
N PRO A 187 -17.49 -0.08 10.96
CA PRO A 187 -18.74 -0.77 11.28
C PRO A 187 -19.51 -1.12 10.01
N GLY A 188 -19.93 -2.39 9.89
CA GLY A 188 -20.68 -2.90 8.75
C GLY A 188 -19.85 -3.55 7.65
N VAL A 189 -18.52 -3.47 7.72
CA VAL A 189 -17.59 -4.18 6.83
C VAL A 189 -17.27 -5.57 7.39
N ASP A 190 -17.29 -6.59 6.53
CA ASP A 190 -16.82 -7.95 6.83
C ASP A 190 -15.29 -8.01 6.63
N ALA A 191 -14.55 -7.94 7.74
CA ALA A 191 -13.10 -7.97 7.74
C ALA A 191 -12.52 -9.28 7.18
N MET A 192 -13.25 -10.40 7.25
CA MET A 192 -12.73 -11.72 6.84
C MET A 192 -12.70 -11.89 5.31
N LYS A 193 -13.54 -11.15 4.59
CA LYS A 193 -13.65 -11.26 3.12
C LYS A 193 -13.11 -10.04 2.37
N THR A 194 -12.74 -8.98 3.09
CA THR A 194 -12.21 -7.75 2.50
C THR A 194 -10.81 -7.97 1.92
N LYS A 195 -10.58 -7.48 0.69
CA LYS A 195 -9.30 -7.60 -0.02
C LYS A 195 -8.74 -6.22 -0.40
N SER A 196 -7.42 -6.10 -0.50
CA SER A 196 -6.74 -4.91 -1.03
C SER A 196 -5.80 -5.31 -2.15
N ASN A 197 -5.68 -4.45 -3.15
CA ASN A 197 -4.76 -4.61 -4.26
C ASN A 197 -3.32 -4.10 -3.92
N HIS A 198 -3.15 -3.44 -2.78
CA HIS A 198 -1.86 -2.88 -2.36
C HIS A 198 -1.06 -3.90 -1.52
N ILE A 199 -0.21 -4.69 -2.17
CA ILE A 199 0.54 -5.81 -1.55
C ILE A 199 1.36 -5.37 -0.32
N MET A 200 2.04 -4.23 -0.41
CA MET A 200 2.88 -3.73 0.71
C MET A 200 2.04 -3.35 1.93
N GLU A 201 0.78 -2.99 1.74
CA GLU A 201 -0.14 -2.65 2.82
C GLU A 201 -0.72 -3.92 3.43
N VAL A 202 -1.10 -4.89 2.60
CA VAL A 202 -1.50 -6.23 3.05
C VAL A 202 -0.42 -6.86 3.92
N ASN A 203 0.85 -6.73 3.54
CA ASN A 203 1.96 -7.21 4.36
C ASN A 203 2.03 -6.52 5.74
N GLN A 204 1.77 -5.22 5.80
CA GLN A 204 1.81 -4.47 7.06
C GLN A 204 0.64 -4.79 7.99
N THR A 205 -0.54 -5.10 7.44
CA THR A 205 -1.75 -5.33 8.24
C THR A 205 -2.00 -6.80 8.55
N LEU A 206 -1.80 -7.70 7.59
CA LEU A 206 -2.13 -9.12 7.68
C LEU A 206 -0.90 -10.04 7.69
N GLY A 207 0.28 -9.53 7.34
CA GLY A 207 1.54 -10.28 7.35
C GLY A 207 1.93 -10.91 6.02
N ILE A 208 3.04 -11.65 6.04
CA ILE A 208 3.76 -12.07 4.82
C ILE A 208 3.01 -13.12 4.00
N GLU A 209 2.32 -14.08 4.62
CA GLU A 209 1.56 -15.12 3.89
C GLU A 209 0.32 -14.53 3.19
N ALA A 210 -0.33 -13.55 3.82
CA ALA A 210 -1.43 -12.81 3.19
C ALA A 210 -0.92 -12.01 1.97
N ALA A 211 0.25 -11.38 2.09
CA ALA A 211 0.88 -10.66 0.99
C ALA A 211 1.28 -11.62 -0.15
N ARG A 212 1.85 -12.78 0.17
CA ARG A 212 2.16 -13.84 -0.80
C ARG A 212 0.92 -14.27 -1.58
N ARG A 213 -0.20 -14.54 -0.89
CA ARG A 213 -1.46 -14.88 -1.55
C ARG A 213 -1.99 -13.74 -2.42
N SER A 214 -1.90 -12.50 -1.93
CA SER A 214 -2.30 -11.29 -2.67
C SER A 214 -1.51 -11.12 -3.97
N ILE A 215 -0.19 -11.41 -3.98
CA ILE A 215 0.62 -11.40 -5.21
C ILE A 215 0.07 -12.38 -6.24
N ILE A 216 -0.23 -13.62 -5.83
CA ILE A 216 -0.77 -14.65 -6.72
C ILE A 216 -2.11 -14.22 -7.31
N ASP A 217 -3.05 -13.80 -6.45
CA ASP A 217 -4.40 -13.40 -6.85
C ASP A 217 -4.37 -12.18 -7.80
N GLU A 218 -3.52 -11.18 -7.54
CA GLU A 218 -3.42 -9.95 -8.34
C GLU A 218 -2.76 -10.17 -9.71
N ILE A 219 -1.70 -11.00 -9.76
CA ILE A 219 -1.08 -11.37 -11.03
C ILE A 219 -2.06 -12.16 -11.87
N GLN A 220 -2.72 -13.16 -11.28
CA GLN A 220 -3.73 -13.95 -11.97
C GLN A 220 -4.85 -13.06 -12.53
N TYR A 221 -5.40 -12.16 -11.73
CA TYR A 221 -6.43 -11.21 -12.16
C TYR A 221 -5.99 -10.35 -13.36
N THR A 222 -4.74 -9.87 -13.35
CA THR A 222 -4.19 -9.01 -14.41
C THR A 222 -3.94 -9.78 -15.72
N PHE A 223 -3.57 -11.07 -15.64
CA PHE A 223 -3.40 -11.91 -16.83
C PHE A 223 -4.74 -12.37 -17.40
N GLU A 224 -5.70 -12.75 -16.55
CA GLU A 224 -7.05 -13.11 -16.95
C GLU A 224 -7.77 -11.95 -17.65
N SER A 225 -7.60 -10.70 -17.17
CA SER A 225 -8.20 -9.52 -17.84
C SER A 225 -7.68 -9.31 -19.26
N ASN A 226 -6.50 -9.85 -19.58
CA ASN A 226 -5.85 -9.74 -20.89
C ASN A 226 -5.99 -11.02 -21.73
N ASN A 227 -6.86 -11.97 -21.32
CA ASN A 227 -7.04 -13.27 -21.95
C ASN A 227 -5.75 -14.10 -22.09
N MET A 228 -4.80 -13.93 -21.16
CA MET A 228 -3.59 -14.73 -21.10
C MET A 228 -3.73 -15.81 -20.05
N ILE A 229 -3.41 -17.06 -20.42
CA ILE A 229 -3.49 -18.21 -19.53
C ILE A 229 -2.08 -18.56 -19.05
N ILE A 230 -1.86 -18.50 -17.74
CA ILE A 230 -0.61 -18.92 -17.09
C ILE A 230 -0.95 -19.97 -16.03
N ASP A 231 -0.20 -21.07 -15.99
CA ASP A 231 -0.31 -22.06 -14.92
C ASP A 231 0.00 -21.42 -13.57
N LEU A 232 -0.87 -21.66 -12.57
CA LEU A 232 -0.74 -21.17 -11.20
C LEU A 232 0.65 -21.43 -10.59
N ARG A 233 1.29 -22.54 -10.95
CA ARG A 233 2.61 -22.94 -10.43
C ARG A 233 3.70 -21.91 -10.71
N HIS A 234 3.66 -21.22 -11.85
CA HIS A 234 4.62 -20.17 -12.16
C HIS A 234 4.43 -18.95 -11.25
N MET A 235 3.18 -18.57 -10.99
CA MET A 235 2.84 -17.45 -10.10
C MET A 235 3.16 -17.77 -8.65
N MET A 236 2.94 -19.03 -8.22
CA MET A 236 3.33 -19.51 -6.89
C MET A 236 4.84 -19.39 -6.68
N LEU A 237 5.65 -19.88 -7.62
CA LEU A 237 7.11 -19.80 -7.50
C LEU A 237 7.60 -18.35 -7.43
N LEU A 238 7.01 -17.45 -8.23
CA LEU A 238 7.34 -16.03 -8.18
C LEU A 238 6.98 -15.40 -6.83
N ALA A 239 5.78 -15.68 -6.30
CA ALA A 239 5.35 -15.17 -5.01
C ALA A 239 6.23 -15.68 -3.86
N ASP A 240 6.63 -16.96 -3.91
CA ASP A 240 7.54 -17.58 -2.94
C ASP A 240 8.92 -16.91 -2.98
N LEU A 241 9.47 -16.69 -4.18
CA LEU A 241 10.73 -15.99 -4.36
C LEU A 241 10.69 -14.54 -3.82
N MET A 242 9.54 -13.87 -3.94
CA MET A 242 9.38 -12.52 -3.42
C MET A 242 9.20 -12.46 -1.90
N THR A 243 8.84 -13.56 -1.23
CA THR A 243 8.42 -13.54 0.19
C THR A 243 9.23 -14.43 1.13
N TYR A 244 10.09 -15.33 0.63
CA TYR A 244 10.81 -16.32 1.46
C TYR A 244 11.71 -15.74 2.57
N LYS A 245 12.16 -14.47 2.44
CA LYS A 245 12.98 -13.81 3.48
C LYS A 245 12.17 -13.18 4.62
N GLY A 246 10.84 -13.30 4.60
CA GLY A 246 9.95 -12.69 5.60
C GLY A 246 9.62 -11.22 5.35
N GLU A 247 10.09 -10.63 4.26
CA GLU A 247 9.67 -9.33 3.74
C GLU A 247 9.34 -9.45 2.25
N VAL A 248 8.44 -8.61 1.73
CA VAL A 248 8.12 -8.56 0.29
C VAL A 248 9.25 -7.85 -0.44
N LEU A 249 10.05 -8.60 -1.19
CA LEU A 249 11.16 -8.11 -1.99
C LEU A 249 10.76 -8.02 -3.46
N GLY A 250 10.78 -6.82 -4.01
CA GLY A 250 10.55 -6.61 -5.44
C GLY A 250 11.73 -7.06 -6.30
N ILE A 251 11.47 -7.44 -7.55
CA ILE A 251 12.51 -7.78 -8.56
C ILE A 251 13.10 -6.48 -9.13
N THR A 252 13.78 -5.76 -8.26
CA THR A 252 14.54 -4.54 -8.58
C THR A 252 15.97 -4.71 -8.09
N ARG A 253 16.88 -3.82 -8.51
CA ARG A 253 18.28 -3.84 -8.04
C ARG A 253 18.41 -3.91 -6.52
N TYR A 254 17.52 -3.23 -5.78
CA TYR A 254 17.55 -3.21 -4.32
C TYR A 254 17.02 -4.52 -3.71
N GLY A 255 15.99 -5.13 -4.33
CA GLY A 255 15.43 -6.38 -3.85
C GLY A 255 16.32 -7.58 -4.18
N ILE A 256 16.89 -7.64 -5.39
CA ILE A 256 17.84 -8.70 -5.78
C ILE A 256 19.10 -8.66 -4.92
N ALA A 257 19.63 -7.47 -4.62
CA ALA A 257 20.75 -7.30 -3.69
C ALA A 257 20.46 -7.80 -2.26
N LYS A 258 19.19 -7.84 -1.85
CA LYS A 258 18.78 -8.45 -0.59
C LYS A 258 18.55 -9.96 -0.71
N MET A 259 18.11 -10.46 -1.87
CA MET A 259 17.86 -11.88 -2.10
C MET A 259 19.17 -12.68 -2.20
N LYS A 260 20.10 -12.23 -3.05
CA LYS A 260 21.33 -12.92 -3.43
C LYS A 260 22.56 -12.21 -2.86
N SER A 261 23.57 -13.00 -2.50
CA SER A 261 24.82 -12.53 -1.91
C SER A 261 25.99 -12.44 -2.90
N SER A 262 25.90 -13.08 -4.07
CA SER A 262 26.97 -13.09 -5.07
C SER A 262 27.25 -11.69 -5.61
N VAL A 263 28.52 -11.27 -5.56
CA VAL A 263 28.95 -9.94 -5.98
C VAL A 263 28.97 -9.87 -7.50
N LEU A 264 29.47 -10.91 -8.18
CA LEU A 264 29.54 -10.94 -9.64
C LEU A 264 28.15 -10.95 -10.26
N MET A 265 27.22 -11.70 -9.67
CA MET A 265 25.82 -11.69 -10.09
C MET A 265 25.23 -10.27 -9.98
N LEU A 266 25.41 -9.58 -8.85
CA LEU A 266 24.90 -8.23 -8.64
C LEU A 266 25.56 -7.21 -9.59
N ALA A 267 26.87 -7.30 -9.77
CA ALA A 267 27.63 -6.44 -10.66
C ALA A 267 27.21 -6.58 -12.14
N SER A 268 26.76 -7.77 -12.55
CA SER A 268 26.23 -8.03 -13.89
C SER A 268 24.81 -7.49 -14.14
N PHE A 269 24.04 -7.25 -13.06
CA PHE A 269 22.66 -6.77 -13.17
C PHE A 269 22.59 -5.25 -13.35
N GLU A 270 23.09 -4.49 -12.36
CA GLU A 270 23.15 -3.01 -12.40
C GLU A 270 24.27 -2.51 -11.46
N LYS A 271 24.69 -1.24 -11.61
CA LYS A 271 25.67 -0.58 -10.70
C LYS A 271 26.98 -1.37 -10.49
N THR A 272 27.54 -1.87 -11.59
CA THR A 272 28.74 -2.72 -11.62
C THR A 272 29.89 -2.20 -10.75
N SER A 273 30.30 -0.93 -10.96
CA SER A 273 31.45 -0.36 -10.24
C SER A 273 31.22 -0.28 -8.73
N GLU A 274 30.03 0.17 -8.29
CA GLU A 274 29.72 0.29 -6.86
C GLU A 274 29.75 -1.06 -6.15
N HIS A 275 29.19 -2.11 -6.76
CA HIS A 275 29.19 -3.45 -6.17
C HIS A 275 30.60 -4.02 -6.03
N LEU A 276 31.46 -3.83 -7.03
CA LEU A 276 32.85 -4.30 -7.00
C LEU A 276 33.71 -3.51 -5.99
N PHE A 277 33.58 -2.18 -5.94
CA PHE A 277 34.30 -1.35 -4.97
C PHE A 277 33.88 -1.65 -3.53
N ASN A 278 32.58 -1.80 -3.28
CA ASN A 278 32.10 -2.12 -1.93
C ASN A 278 32.52 -3.52 -1.51
N ALA A 279 32.54 -4.48 -2.43
CA ALA A 279 33.01 -5.83 -2.16
C ALA A 279 34.52 -5.88 -1.88
N SER A 280 35.34 -5.14 -2.63
CA SER A 280 36.78 -5.06 -2.39
C SER A 280 37.10 -4.35 -1.08
N TYR A 281 36.40 -3.25 -0.77
CA TYR A 281 36.53 -2.54 0.50
C TYR A 281 36.15 -3.42 1.70
N ALA A 282 35.08 -4.21 1.58
CA ALA A 282 34.61 -5.10 2.65
C ALA A 282 35.33 -6.46 2.67
N GLY A 283 36.21 -6.76 1.72
CA GLY A 283 36.88 -8.06 1.60
C GLY A 283 35.91 -9.25 1.43
N ARG A 284 34.83 -9.07 0.66
CA ARG A 284 33.83 -10.14 0.45
C ARG A 284 34.37 -11.24 -0.45
N GLU A 285 34.17 -12.49 -0.04
CA GLU A 285 34.45 -13.67 -0.84
C GLU A 285 33.17 -14.16 -1.55
N ASP A 286 33.28 -14.51 -2.82
CA ASP A 286 32.17 -15.03 -3.65
C ASP A 286 32.43 -16.51 -3.94
N GLN A 287 31.43 -17.37 -3.68
CA GLN A 287 31.57 -18.84 -3.77
C GLN A 287 31.39 -19.39 -5.19
N ILE A 288 30.96 -18.55 -6.14
CA ILE A 288 30.79 -18.93 -7.57
C ILE A 288 29.78 -20.09 -7.76
N ASP A 289 28.74 -20.15 -6.92
CA ASP A 289 27.73 -21.22 -6.99
C ASP A 289 26.56 -20.91 -7.95
N GLY A 290 26.28 -19.64 -8.20
CA GLY A 290 25.18 -19.22 -9.06
C GLY A 290 25.49 -19.32 -10.55
N VAL A 291 24.41 -19.30 -11.34
CA VAL A 291 24.47 -19.50 -12.79
C VAL A 291 25.25 -18.38 -13.49
N SER A 292 25.03 -17.13 -13.10
CA SER A 292 25.65 -15.96 -13.73
C SER A 292 27.16 -15.97 -13.55
N GLU A 293 27.62 -16.20 -12.34
CA GLU A 293 29.04 -16.21 -11.99
C GLU A 293 29.77 -17.45 -12.54
N CYS A 294 29.13 -18.62 -12.58
CA CYS A 294 29.65 -19.79 -13.30
C CYS A 294 29.92 -19.50 -14.79
N ILE A 295 28.98 -18.82 -15.47
CA ILE A 295 29.12 -18.46 -16.89
C ILE A 295 30.26 -17.47 -17.09
N ILE A 296 30.37 -16.46 -16.22
CA ILE A 296 31.46 -15.46 -16.27
C ILE A 296 32.83 -16.15 -16.12
N MET A 297 32.93 -17.13 -15.22
CA MET A 297 34.18 -17.85 -14.93
C MET A 297 34.47 -19.01 -15.90
N GLY A 298 33.54 -19.35 -16.78
CA GLY A 298 33.68 -20.48 -17.71
C GLY A 298 33.62 -21.86 -17.04
N ILE A 299 32.96 -21.97 -15.88
CA ILE A 299 32.81 -23.22 -15.11
C ILE A 299 31.40 -23.80 -15.35
N PRO A 300 31.23 -25.13 -15.45
CA PRO A 300 29.90 -25.74 -15.58
C PRO A 300 29.00 -25.43 -14.38
N MET A 301 27.80 -24.89 -14.66
CA MET A 301 26.80 -24.55 -13.65
C MET A 301 26.19 -25.78 -12.96
N GLN A 302 25.82 -25.65 -11.69
CA GLN A 302 25.22 -26.74 -10.88
C GLN A 302 23.68 -26.86 -11.06
N LEU A 303 23.19 -26.72 -12.31
CA LEU A 303 21.76 -26.86 -12.65
C LEU A 303 21.61 -27.78 -13.87
N GLY A 304 20.48 -28.47 -13.99
CA GLY A 304 20.20 -29.34 -15.12
C GLY A 304 21.16 -30.52 -15.17
N THR A 305 21.89 -30.67 -16.27
CA THR A 305 22.87 -31.75 -16.44
C THR A 305 24.07 -31.64 -15.49
N GLY A 306 24.39 -30.44 -15.01
CA GLY A 306 25.51 -30.21 -14.09
C GLY A 306 25.25 -30.60 -12.64
N ILE A 307 24.01 -30.96 -12.27
CA ILE A 307 23.66 -31.34 -10.89
C ILE A 307 24.27 -32.68 -10.46
N LEU A 308 24.62 -33.52 -11.43
CA LEU A 308 25.13 -34.87 -11.20
C LEU A 308 26.52 -35.02 -11.81
N LYS A 309 27.39 -35.74 -11.10
CA LYS A 309 28.71 -36.12 -11.59
C LYS A 309 28.64 -37.55 -12.11
N VAL A 310 29.07 -37.75 -13.34
CA VAL A 310 29.17 -39.09 -13.94
C VAL A 310 30.52 -39.68 -13.56
N ARG A 311 30.50 -40.87 -12.95
CA ARG A 311 31.72 -41.66 -12.71
C ARG A 311 31.71 -42.86 -13.63
N GLN A 312 32.84 -43.11 -14.28
CA GLN A 312 33.02 -44.32 -15.06
C GLN A 312 33.04 -45.53 -14.12
N ARG A 313 32.23 -46.54 -14.44
CA ARG A 313 32.28 -47.83 -13.75
C ARG A 313 33.51 -48.59 -14.23
N LEU A 314 34.41 -48.94 -13.30
CA LEU A 314 35.55 -49.81 -13.55
C LEU A 314 35.18 -51.24 -13.15
N GLU A 315 35.55 -52.22 -13.96
CA GLU A 315 35.29 -53.65 -13.67
C GLU A 315 36.18 -54.20 -12.55
N SER A 316 37.39 -53.64 -12.40
CA SER A 316 38.31 -53.93 -11.30
C SER A 316 38.72 -52.63 -10.62
N LEU A 317 38.86 -52.67 -9.30
CA LEU A 317 39.44 -51.55 -8.55
C LEU A 317 40.93 -51.47 -8.90
N PRO A 318 41.48 -50.28 -9.24
CA PRO A 318 42.90 -50.15 -9.49
C PRO A 318 43.66 -50.47 -8.20
N GLU A 319 44.53 -51.49 -8.23
CA GLU A 319 45.49 -51.72 -7.16
C GLU A 319 46.49 -50.56 -7.15
N PHE A 320 46.39 -49.70 -6.13
CA PHE A 320 47.37 -48.65 -5.91
C PHE A 320 48.69 -49.28 -5.50
N LYS A 321 49.62 -49.41 -6.45
CA LYS A 321 51.01 -49.76 -6.15
C LYS A 321 51.68 -48.55 -5.50
N TYR A 322 51.63 -48.46 -4.18
CA TYR A 322 52.43 -47.50 -3.42
C TYR A 322 53.91 -47.82 -3.66
N GLN A 323 54.57 -47.04 -4.51
CA GLN A 323 56.02 -47.06 -4.58
C GLN A 323 56.57 -46.40 -3.31
N PRO A 324 57.69 -46.89 -2.75
CA PRO A 324 58.36 -46.20 -1.65
C PRO A 324 58.71 -44.77 -2.10
N ALA A 325 58.61 -43.82 -1.17
CA ALA A 325 58.93 -42.42 -1.44
C ALA A 325 60.32 -42.32 -2.08
N PRO A 326 60.51 -41.49 -3.12
CA PRO A 326 61.81 -41.35 -3.76
C PRO A 326 62.83 -40.97 -2.70
N ILE A 327 63.94 -41.72 -2.63
CA ILE A 327 65.04 -41.41 -1.74
C ILE A 327 65.58 -40.05 -2.19
N MET A 328 65.24 -39.00 -1.46
CA MET A 328 65.88 -37.70 -1.61
C MET A 328 67.34 -37.92 -1.22
N SER A 329 68.24 -37.94 -2.19
CA SER A 329 69.67 -37.94 -1.93
C SER A 329 70.03 -36.64 -1.22
N SER A 330 70.35 -36.75 0.06
CA SER A 330 70.97 -35.69 0.88
C SER A 330 72.30 -35.26 0.30
#